data_AF-A0A3C0KAK2-F1
#
_entry.id   AF-A0A3C0KAK2-F1
#
_cell.length_a   1.000
_cell.length_b   1.000
_cell.length_c   1.000
_cell.angle_alpha   90.00
_cell.angle_beta   90.00
_cell.angle_gamma   90.00
#
_symmetry.space_group_name_H-M   'P 1'
#
loop_
_entity.id
_entity.type
_entity.pdbx_description
1 polymer ?
#
loop_
_entity_poly.entity_id
_entity_poly.type
_entity_poly.pdbx_seq_one_letter_code
_entity_poly.pdbx_strand_id
1 'polypeptide(L)'
;TGACGGLGQALARELLAAGAHVTLVGLNRDALQTLADLAPGRTAIHPVDVSDSIAMQAMAAQAIARAGLPDLVVANAGVAGGMDTA
;
A
#
# COMPACT_ATOMS: atom_id res chain seq x y z
N THR A 1 0.24 3.32 1.95
CA THR A 1 1.63 2.82 1.77
C THR A 1 2.04 2.01 2.99
N GLY A 2 3.08 1.17 2.87
CA GLY A 2 3.51 0.28 3.96
C GLY A 2 2.58 -0.93 4.14
N ALA A 3 1.98 -1.42 3.05
CA ALA A 3 0.97 -2.48 3.11
C ALA A 3 1.56 -3.89 3.39
N CYS A 4 2.88 -4.05 3.39
CA CYS A 4 3.54 -5.35 3.50
C CYS A 4 3.56 -5.95 4.92
N GLY A 5 3.13 -5.23 5.96
CA GLY A 5 3.17 -5.76 7.31
C GLY A 5 2.46 -4.90 8.36
N GLY A 6 2.37 -5.43 9.58
CA GLY A 6 1.82 -4.75 10.76
C GLY A 6 0.48 -4.07 10.52
N LEU A 7 0.37 -2.82 10.95
CA LEU A 7 -0.84 -2.00 10.81
C LEU A 7 -1.25 -1.79 9.36
N GLY A 8 -0.30 -1.65 8.44
CA GLY A 8 -0.61 -1.43 7.02
C GLY A 8 -1.32 -2.63 6.39
N GLN A 9 -0.89 -3.85 6.73
CA GLN A 9 -1.55 -5.06 6.28
C GLN A 9 -2.93 -5.24 6.92
N ALA A 10 -3.06 -4.94 8.22
CA ALA A 10 -4.34 -5.02 8.93
C ALA A 10 -5.37 -4.04 8.33
N LEU A 11 -4.98 -2.78 8.13
CA LEU A 11 -5.85 -1.77 7.55
C LEU A 11 -6.25 -2.11 6.10
N ALA A 12 -5.32 -2.64 5.30
CA ALA A 12 -5.64 -3.08 3.95
C ALA A 12 -6.72 -4.18 3.96
N ARG A 13 -6.65 -5.15 4.88
CA ARG A 13 -7.65 -6.21 5.03
C ARG A 13 -9.03 -5.66 5.40
N GLU A 14 -9.08 -4.76 6.38
CA GLU A 14 -10.32 -4.12 6.80
C GLU A 14 -10.97 -3.31 5.68
N LEU A 15 -10.19 -2.49 4.95
CA LEU A 15 -10.71 -1.73 3.82
C LEU A 15 -11.26 -2.63 2.71
N LEU A 16 -10.55 -3.72 2.38
CA LEU A 16 -11.00 -4.67 1.37
C LEU A 16 -12.28 -5.41 1.78
N ALA A 17 -12.37 -5.81 3.06
CA ALA A 17 -13.56 -6.41 3.64
C ALA A 17 -14.76 -5.45 3.63
N ALA A 18 -14.51 -4.15 3.84
CA ALA A 18 -15.52 -3.10 3.78
C ALA A 18 -15.98 -2.73 2.35
N GLY A 19 -15.47 -3.40 1.31
CA GLY A 19 -15.90 -3.16 -0.07
C GLY A 19 -14.97 -2.26 -0.89
N ALA A 20 -13.96 -1.64 -0.26
CA ALA A 20 -13.12 -0.65 -0.93
C ALA A 20 -12.26 -1.25 -2.05
N HIS A 21 -11.88 -0.38 -2.99
CA HIS A 21 -10.82 -0.64 -3.96
C HIS A 21 -9.51 -0.11 -3.38
N VAL A 22 -8.46 -0.93 -3.36
CA VAL A 22 -7.22 -0.59 -2.65
C VAL A 22 -6.00 -0.71 -3.55
N THR A 23 -5.26 0.39 -3.67
CA THR A 23 -3.90 0.41 -4.22
C THR A 23 -2.92 0.07 -3.09
N LEU A 24 -2.30 -1.09 -3.18
CA LEU A 24 -1.40 -1.68 -2.19
C LEU A 24 0.05 -1.31 -2.53
N VAL A 25 0.70 -0.53 -1.67
CA VAL A 25 2.07 -0.01 -1.91
C VAL A 25 3.01 -0.45 -0.79
N GLY A 26 4.17 -1.00 -1.15
CA GLY A 26 5.24 -1.39 -0.23
C GLY A 26 6.36 -2.17 -0.93
N LEU A 27 7.39 -2.63 -0.24
CA LEU A 27 8.58 -3.23 -0.89
C LEU A 27 8.46 -4.72 -1.20
N ASN A 28 7.73 -5.49 -0.37
CA ASN A 28 7.60 -6.93 -0.50
C ASN A 28 6.41 -7.29 -1.41
N ARG A 29 6.69 -7.68 -2.65
CA ARG A 29 5.68 -8.08 -3.65
C ARG A 29 4.78 -9.22 -3.19
N ASP A 30 5.32 -10.26 -2.56
CA ASP A 30 4.56 -11.45 -2.19
C ASP A 30 3.54 -11.15 -1.08
N ALA A 31 3.92 -10.28 -0.13
CA ALA A 31 3.00 -9.77 0.87
C ALA A 31 1.86 -8.94 0.25
N LEU A 32 2.16 -8.11 -0.76
CA LEU A 32 1.14 -7.37 -1.51
C LEU A 32 0.23 -8.31 -2.31
N GLN A 33 0.79 -9.36 -2.93
CA GLN A 33 0.02 -10.34 -3.69
C GLN A 33 -0.96 -11.10 -2.78
N THR A 34 -0.50 -11.52 -1.61
CA THR A 34 -1.35 -12.19 -0.60
C THR A 34 -2.56 -11.33 -0.22
N LEU A 35 -2.40 -10.00 -0.14
CA LEU A 35 -3.52 -9.08 0.10
C LEU A 35 -4.41 -8.92 -1.14
N ALA A 36 -3.82 -8.85 -2.33
CA ALA A 36 -4.54 -8.72 -3.59
C ALA A 36 -5.49 -9.91 -3.83
N ASP A 37 -5.05 -11.11 -3.47
CA ASP A 37 -5.83 -12.35 -3.62
C ASP A 37 -7.08 -12.40 -2.73
N LEU A 38 -7.16 -11.58 -1.67
CA LEU A 38 -8.35 -11.46 -0.83
C LEU A 38 -9.52 -10.76 -1.52
N ALA A 39 -9.22 -9.94 -2.53
CA ALA A 39 -10.22 -9.16 -3.25
C ALA A 39 -9.83 -8.98 -4.73
N PRO A 40 -9.87 -10.05 -5.54
CA PRO A 40 -9.55 -10.00 -6.96
C PRO A 40 -10.40 -8.94 -7.67
N GLY A 41 -9.76 -8.16 -8.55
CA GLY A 41 -10.42 -7.08 -9.30
C GLY A 41 -10.62 -5.77 -8.52
N ARG A 42 -10.46 -5.77 -7.19
CA ARG A 42 -10.54 -4.56 -6.35
C ARG A 42 -9.19 -4.10 -5.81
N THR A 43 -8.10 -4.66 -6.35
CA THR A 43 -6.74 -4.36 -5.89
C THR A 43 -5.78 -4.04 -7.03
N ALA A 44 -4.76 -3.26 -6.69
CA ALA A 44 -3.60 -3.00 -7.53
C ALA A 44 -2.35 -3.04 -6.64
N ILE A 45 -1.32 -3.82 -7.03
CA ILE A 45 -0.07 -3.88 -6.27
C ILE A 45 1.00 -3.00 -6.91
N HIS A 46 1.71 -2.24 -6.09
CA HIS A 46 2.81 -1.37 -6.50
C HIS A 46 4.01 -1.59 -5.57
N PRO A 47 4.99 -2.42 -5.99
CA PRO A 47 6.21 -2.63 -5.23
C PRO A 47 7.14 -1.43 -5.39
N VAL A 48 6.91 -0.39 -4.59
CA VAL A 48 7.57 0.93 -4.70
C VAL A 48 8.11 1.35 -3.34
N ASP A 49 9.33 1.88 -3.35
CA ASP A 49 9.94 2.54 -2.19
C ASP A 49 9.34 3.94 -2.02
N VAL A 50 8.81 4.22 -0.84
CA VAL A 50 8.22 5.53 -0.53
C VAL A 50 9.24 6.65 -0.42
N SER A 51 10.53 6.33 -0.24
CA SER A 51 11.62 7.31 -0.23
C SER A 51 12.00 7.80 -1.64
N ASP A 52 11.63 7.05 -2.69
CA ASP A 52 11.79 7.48 -4.07
C ASP A 52 10.59 8.32 -4.53
N SER A 53 10.75 9.64 -4.42
CA SER A 53 9.71 10.60 -4.82
C SER A 53 9.31 10.51 -6.29
N ILE A 54 10.22 10.18 -7.20
CA ILE A 54 9.95 10.10 -8.64
C ILE A 54 9.12 8.84 -8.91
N ALA A 55 9.52 7.70 -8.34
CA ALA A 55 8.76 6.46 -8.46
C ALA A 55 7.36 6.59 -7.83
N MET A 56 7.24 7.29 -6.70
CA MET A 56 5.95 7.55 -6.05
C MET A 56 5.03 8.44 -6.89
N GLN A 57 5.56 9.47 -7.54
CA GLN A 57 4.79 10.32 -8.46
C GLN A 57 4.30 9.51 -9.68
N ALA A 58 5.17 8.71 -10.28
CA ALA A 58 4.80 7.86 -11.41
C ALA A 58 3.72 6.83 -11.01
N MET A 59 3.87 6.20 -9.84
CA MET A 59 2.88 5.26 -9.29
C MET A 59 1.54 5.93 -9.04
N ALA A 60 1.52 7.13 -8.44
CA ALA A 60 0.30 7.86 -8.17
C ALA A 60 -0.42 8.23 -9.48
N ALA A 61 0.31 8.69 -10.50
CA ALA A 61 -0.25 8.98 -11.81
C ALA A 61 -0.89 7.74 -12.45
N GLN A 62 -0.22 6.58 -12.38
CA GLN A 62 -0.75 5.30 -12.87
C GLN A 62 -2.00 4.86 -12.10
N ALA A 63 -2.00 4.97 -10.78
CA ALA A 63 -3.13 4.61 -9.93
C ALA A 63 -4.35 5.48 -10.25
N ILE A 64 -4.15 6.80 -10.39
CA ILE A 64 -5.22 7.74 -10.74
C ILE A 64 -5.75 7.49 -12.14
N ALA A 65 -4.89 7.26 -13.12
CA ALA A 65 -5.31 6.97 -14.48
C ALA A 65 -6.15 5.68 -14.57
N ARG A 66 -5.87 4.69 -13.71
CA ARG A 66 -6.56 3.39 -13.70
C ARG A 66 -7.83 3.38 -12.87
N ALA A 67 -7.82 3.99 -11.69
CA ALA A 67 -8.87 3.84 -10.68
C ALA A 67 -9.56 5.16 -10.29
N GLY A 68 -9.11 6.29 -10.83
CA GLY A 68 -9.58 7.62 -10.44
C GLY A 68 -8.85 8.18 -9.21
N LEU A 69 -9.28 9.35 -8.76
CA LEU A 69 -8.73 9.98 -7.56
C LEU A 69 -9.04 9.14 -6.31
N PRO A 70 -8.06 8.90 -5.42
CA PRO A 70 -8.31 8.18 -4.19
C PRO A 70 -9.16 9.00 -3.23
N ASP A 71 -10.18 8.39 -2.64
CA ASP A 71 -10.96 9.00 -1.54
C ASP A 71 -10.16 9.09 -0.23
N LEU A 72 -9.19 8.18 -0.06
CA LEU A 72 -8.37 8.05 1.13
C LEU A 72 -6.93 7.72 0.75
N VAL A 73 -5.98 8.41 1.38
CA VAL A 73 -4.55 8.07 1.32
C VAL A 73 -4.05 7.80 2.74
N VAL A 74 -3.44 6.62 2.93
CA VAL A 74 -2.82 6.24 4.20
C VAL A 74 -1.30 6.29 4.07
N ALA A 75 -0.67 7.35 4.58
CA ALA A 75 0.78 7.52 4.64
C ALA A 75 1.39 6.76 5.83
N ASN A 76 1.35 5.42 5.78
CA ASN A 76 1.70 4.54 6.92
C ASN A 76 3.13 3.96 6.85
N ALA A 77 3.79 3.95 5.69
CA ALA A 77 5.12 3.36 5.57
C ALA A 77 6.10 4.03 6.55
N GLY A 78 6.81 3.21 7.34
CA GLY A 78 7.79 3.66 8.31
C GLY A 78 8.73 2.52 8.72
N VAL A 79 9.95 2.87 9.09
CA VAL A 79 10.94 1.96 9.64
C VAL A 79 11.39 2.49 10.99
N ALA A 80 11.50 1.62 11.99
CA ALA A 80 12.17 1.98 13.23
C ALA A 80 13.68 1.84 13.01
N GLY A 81 14.41 2.95 12.98
CA GLY A 81 15.83 2.92 13.29
C GLY A 81 15.97 2.52 14.75
N GLY A 82 16.85 1.58 15.08
CA GLY A 82 16.99 1.03 16.44
C GLY A 82 16.96 2.14 17.49
N MET A 83 15.88 2.20 18.26
CA MET A 83 15.81 3.03 19.46
C MET A 83 16.38 2.17 20.58
N ASP A 84 17.66 2.38 20.89
CA ASP A 84 18.19 1.89 22.15
C ASP A 84 17.58 2.75 23.26
N THR A 85 16.67 2.16 24.03
CA THR A 85 16.02 2.81 25.18
C THR A 85 16.77 2.51 26.49
N ALA A 86 18.06 2.20 26.42
CA ALA A 86 18.92 2.06 27.59
C ALA A 86 19.10 3.39 28.35
#